data_AF-A0A2V9HTV8-F1
#
_entry.id   AF-A0A2V9HTV8-F1
#
_cell.length_a   1.000
_cell.length_b   1.000
_cell.length_c   1.000
_cell.angle_alpha   90.00
_cell.angle_beta   90.00
_cell.angle_gamma   90.00
#
_symmetry.space_group_name_H-M   'P 1'
#
loop_
_entity.id
_entity.type
_entity.pdbx_description
1 polymer ?
#
loop_
_entity_poly.entity_id
_entity_poly.type
_entity_poly.pdbx_seq_one_letter_code
_entity_poly.pdbx_strand_id
1 'polypeptide(L)'
;MLVSSSSTGTPYDSQAGAADPGAGQETGASTRRPARLTPGVSSTYIRFRESAVSLLDRWIESAADEVQRLVNLQFARAGVMVQASALDQAGLHDGKEIIRDYLDHGEPGLALEHVLYMIEELDLTVSETTFALIAKAGVQMGMPTSTWANVKHAQNP
;
A
#
# COMPACT_ATOMS: atom_id res chain seq x y z
N MET A 1 49.40 -28.02 -5.79
CA MET A 1 48.54 -29.06 -5.19
C MET A 1 47.12 -28.50 -5.24
N LEU A 2 46.30 -28.75 -6.26
CA LEU A 2 45.70 -30.00 -6.75
C LEU A 2 44.94 -30.79 -5.67
N VAL A 3 43.62 -30.89 -5.94
CA VAL A 3 42.68 -31.99 -5.65
C VAL A 3 42.04 -32.01 -4.26
N SER A 4 40.76 -32.31 -4.03
CA SER A 4 39.50 -32.42 -4.81
C SER A 4 38.45 -33.02 -3.84
N SER A 5 37.17 -32.71 -4.08
CA SER A 5 35.99 -33.59 -3.89
C SER A 5 35.61 -34.01 -2.46
N SER A 6 34.35 -34.30 -2.10
CA SER A 6 33.34 -34.98 -2.91
C SER A 6 31.91 -34.71 -2.42
N SER A 7 31.05 -34.41 -3.37
CA SER A 7 29.60 -34.60 -3.34
C SER A 7 29.24 -36.00 -3.85
N THR A 8 28.35 -36.72 -3.15
CA THR A 8 27.66 -37.96 -3.57
C THR A 8 26.45 -38.11 -2.63
N GLY A 9 25.23 -38.49 -3.00
CA GLY A 9 24.61 -38.97 -4.23
C GLY A 9 23.16 -39.39 -3.87
N THR A 10 22.23 -39.31 -4.82
CA THR A 10 20.90 -39.98 -4.82
C THR A 10 21.08 -41.45 -5.30
N PRO A 11 20.05 -42.33 -5.55
CA PRO A 11 18.58 -42.22 -5.43
C PRO A 11 17.83 -43.53 -4.96
N TYR A 12 16.48 -43.48 -4.99
CA TYR A 12 15.49 -44.58 -5.19
C TYR A 12 15.30 -45.68 -4.13
N ASP A 13 14.05 -45.84 -3.65
CA ASP A 13 13.41 -47.15 -3.61
C ASP A 13 11.87 -47.04 -3.71
N SER A 14 11.28 -47.99 -4.42
CA SER A 14 9.85 -48.14 -4.72
C SER A 14 9.37 -49.43 -4.08
N GLN A 15 8.22 -49.43 -3.40
CA GLN A 15 7.49 -50.69 -3.22
C GLN A 15 5.97 -50.47 -3.14
N ALA A 16 5.29 -51.07 -4.11
CA ALA A 16 3.87 -51.32 -4.14
C ALA A 16 3.58 -52.64 -3.40
N GLY A 17 2.45 -52.71 -2.69
CA GLY A 17 1.90 -53.92 -2.08
C GLY A 17 0.38 -53.87 -2.12
N ALA A 18 -0.24 -54.93 -2.63
CA ALA A 18 -1.63 -55.03 -3.01
C ALA A 18 -2.56 -55.60 -1.91
N ALA A 19 -3.85 -55.20 -2.02
CA ALA A 19 -5.13 -55.90 -1.78
C ALA A 19 -5.39 -56.74 -0.50
N ASP A 20 -6.52 -56.45 0.18
CA ASP A 20 -7.65 -57.39 0.37
C ASP A 20 -8.95 -56.63 0.81
N PRO A 21 -10.18 -57.06 0.43
CA PRO A 21 -11.45 -56.38 0.75
C PRO A 21 -12.20 -57.05 1.91
N GLY A 22 -12.58 -56.24 2.91
CA GLY A 22 -13.36 -56.70 4.06
C GLY A 22 -14.73 -56.04 4.12
N ALA A 23 -15.79 -56.84 3.94
CA ALA A 23 -17.18 -56.48 4.12
C ALA A 23 -17.51 -56.12 5.58
N GLY A 24 -18.38 -55.13 5.76
CA GLY A 24 -18.96 -54.76 7.06
C GLY A 24 -20.12 -53.80 6.88
N GLN A 25 -21.33 -54.35 6.74
CA GLN A 25 -22.59 -53.63 6.94
C GLN A 25 -22.75 -53.36 8.43
N GLU A 26 -22.91 -52.10 8.87
CA GLU A 26 -23.71 -51.81 10.05
C GLU A 26 -24.50 -50.50 9.88
N THR A 27 -25.80 -50.68 10.10
CA THR A 27 -26.91 -49.75 10.01
C THR A 27 -26.93 -48.77 11.18
N GLY A 28 -27.20 -47.49 10.90
CA GLY A 28 -27.43 -46.48 11.93
C GLY A 28 -28.21 -45.28 11.39
N ALA A 29 -29.48 -45.47 11.02
CA ALA A 29 -30.38 -44.39 10.63
C ALA A 29 -30.79 -43.58 11.87
N SER A 30 -30.26 -42.37 12.03
CA SER A 30 -30.73 -41.38 13.00
C SER A 30 -31.24 -40.13 12.29
N THR A 31 -32.54 -39.94 12.43
CA THR A 31 -33.43 -38.87 11.96
C THR A 31 -32.88 -37.43 12.11
N ARG A 32 -33.01 -36.60 11.06
CA ARG A 32 -33.47 -35.18 11.12
C ARG A 32 -33.70 -34.60 9.71
N ARG A 33 -34.82 -33.91 9.53
CA ARG A 33 -35.27 -33.21 8.31
C ARG A 33 -34.54 -31.85 8.11
N PRO A 34 -34.95 -31.02 7.13
CA PRO A 34 -34.17 -30.59 5.96
C PRO A 34 -33.39 -29.28 6.20
N ALA A 35 -32.15 -29.20 5.71
CA ALA A 35 -31.44 -27.92 5.66
C ALA A 35 -31.90 -27.11 4.44
N ARG A 36 -32.59 -26.00 4.73
CA ARG A 36 -32.90 -24.90 3.81
C ARG A 36 -31.70 -24.55 2.94
N LEU A 37 -31.92 -24.46 1.63
CA LEU A 37 -31.11 -23.63 0.74
C LEU A 37 -31.29 -22.17 1.17
N THR A 38 -30.25 -21.55 1.71
CA THR A 38 -30.15 -20.10 1.77
C THR A 38 -29.71 -19.60 0.38
N PRO A 39 -30.33 -18.57 -0.21
CA PRO A 39 -29.70 -17.83 -1.28
C PRO A 39 -28.60 -17.00 -0.62
N GLY A 40 -27.38 -17.55 -0.62
CA GLY A 40 -26.18 -16.82 -0.25
C GLY A 40 -25.93 -15.75 -1.30
N VAL A 41 -26.28 -14.51 -0.94
CA VAL A 41 -25.72 -13.23 -1.38
C VAL A 41 -25.12 -13.26 -2.78
N SER A 42 -25.90 -12.78 -3.75
CA SER A 42 -25.38 -12.35 -5.05
C SER A 42 -24.26 -11.34 -4.77
N SER A 43 -23.01 -11.77 -4.96
CA SER A 43 -21.83 -10.90 -4.88
C SER A 43 -21.85 -9.98 -6.10
N THR A 44 -22.76 -9.01 -6.07
CA THR A 44 -22.78 -7.87 -6.97
C THR A 44 -21.73 -6.87 -6.47
N TYR A 45 -20.49 -7.30 -6.35
CA TYR A 45 -19.34 -6.41 -6.46
C TYR A 45 -18.72 -6.67 -7.83
N ILE A 46 -19.55 -6.46 -8.86
CA ILE A 46 -19.04 -6.32 -10.22
C ILE A 46 -18.12 -5.10 -10.19
N ARG A 47 -16.85 -5.38 -10.48
CA ARG A 47 -15.80 -4.43 -10.83
C ARG A 47 -16.38 -3.24 -11.61
N PHE A 48 -16.46 -2.09 -10.98
CA PHE A 48 -16.45 -0.82 -11.68
C PHE A 48 -14.99 -0.36 -11.75
N ARG A 49 -14.20 -1.09 -12.54
CA ARG A 49 -12.85 -0.65 -12.93
C ARG A 49 -13.05 0.19 -14.19
N GLU A 50 -12.43 1.36 -14.19
CA GLU A 50 -12.17 2.29 -15.30
C GLU A 50 -12.97 3.62 -15.32
N SER A 51 -12.18 4.70 -15.21
CA SER A 51 -12.40 6.12 -15.51
C SER A 51 -13.04 7.08 -14.49
N ALA A 52 -12.95 6.82 -13.19
CA ALA A 52 -13.11 7.89 -12.19
C ALA A 52 -11.94 7.85 -11.22
N VAL A 53 -10.99 8.79 -11.36
CA VAL A 53 -9.94 9.02 -10.35
C VAL A 53 -10.64 9.19 -9.01
N SER A 54 -10.24 8.40 -8.02
CA SER A 54 -10.91 8.41 -6.72
C SER A 54 -10.77 9.80 -6.09
N LEU A 55 -11.70 10.19 -5.23
CA LEU A 55 -11.57 11.46 -4.51
C LEU A 55 -10.31 11.46 -3.64
N LEU A 56 -9.94 10.29 -3.11
CA LEU A 56 -8.71 10.08 -2.35
C LEU A 56 -7.47 10.45 -3.17
N ASP A 57 -7.32 9.87 -4.36
CA ASP A 57 -6.16 10.13 -5.22
C ASP A 57 -6.09 11.61 -5.60
N ARG A 58 -7.24 12.23 -5.91
CA ARG A 58 -7.30 13.67 -6.22
C ARG A 58 -6.89 14.56 -5.05
N TRP A 59 -7.25 14.20 -3.82
CA TRP A 59 -6.84 14.95 -2.63
C TRP A 59 -5.33 14.85 -2.42
N ILE A 60 -4.77 13.66 -2.60
CA ILE A 60 -3.33 13.42 -2.45
C ILE A 60 -2.55 14.15 -3.57
N GLU A 61 -2.98 14.03 -4.83
CA GLU A 61 -2.35 14.70 -5.96
C GLU A 61 -2.40 16.24 -5.81
N SER A 62 -3.54 16.79 -5.38
CA SER A 62 -3.68 18.23 -5.14
C SER A 62 -2.80 18.72 -3.98
N ALA A 63 -2.61 17.90 -2.93
CA ALA A 63 -1.67 18.22 -1.86
C ALA A 63 -0.22 18.18 -2.35
N ALA A 64 0.13 17.17 -3.15
CA ALA A 64 1.46 17.01 -3.75
C ALA A 64 1.84 18.20 -4.65
N ASP A 65 0.88 18.78 -5.36
CA ASP A 65 1.10 19.98 -6.18
C ASP A 65 1.63 21.17 -5.38
N GLU A 66 1.01 21.47 -4.24
CA GLU A 66 1.50 22.56 -3.38
C GLU A 66 2.84 22.19 -2.75
N VAL A 67 2.98 20.98 -2.24
CA VAL A 67 4.19 20.54 -1.54
C VAL A 67 5.40 20.59 -2.48
N GLN A 68 5.30 20.03 -3.69
CA GLN A 68 6.39 20.11 -4.67
C GLN A 68 6.74 21.55 -5.04
N ARG A 69 5.75 22.44 -5.17
CA ARG A 69 6.00 23.87 -5.41
C ARG A 69 6.80 24.50 -4.27
N LEU A 70 6.49 24.17 -3.02
CA LEU A 70 7.22 24.68 -1.84
C LEU A 70 8.64 24.12 -1.76
N VAL A 71 8.82 22.83 -2.02
CA VAL A 71 10.13 22.16 -2.14
C VAL A 71 11.02 22.90 -3.15
N ASN A 72 10.49 23.12 -4.36
CA ASN A 72 11.21 23.82 -5.43
C ASN A 72 11.61 25.25 -5.03
N LEU A 73 10.73 25.97 -4.33
CA LEU A 73 11.03 27.31 -3.81
C LEU A 73 12.15 27.29 -2.77
N GLN A 74 12.18 26.28 -1.89
CA GLN A 74 13.22 26.17 -0.87
C GLN A 74 14.57 25.81 -1.49
N PHE A 75 14.61 24.87 -2.44
CA PHE A 75 15.83 24.57 -3.19
C PHE A 75 16.38 25.79 -3.93
N ALA A 76 15.49 26.59 -4.55
CA ALA A 76 15.87 27.83 -5.21
C ALA A 76 16.45 28.87 -4.24
N ARG A 77 15.94 28.94 -2.99
CA ARG A 77 16.44 29.86 -1.95
C ARG A 77 17.72 29.39 -1.27
N ALA A 78 17.86 28.09 -1.06
CA ALA A 78 18.98 27.49 -0.33
C ALA A 78 20.27 27.44 -1.16
N GLY A 79 20.19 27.56 -2.49
CA GLY A 79 21.35 27.40 -3.36
C GLY A 79 21.96 26.01 -3.20
N VAL A 80 21.26 24.97 -3.66
CA VAL A 80 21.70 23.55 -3.75
C VAL A 80 22.10 22.85 -2.44
N MET A 81 22.33 23.55 -1.33
CA MET A 81 22.81 22.92 -0.09
C MET A 81 21.69 22.61 0.90
N VAL A 82 20.83 21.66 0.55
CA VAL A 82 20.18 20.84 1.59
C VAL A 82 21.11 19.66 1.84
N GLN A 83 21.69 19.56 3.04
CA GLN A 83 22.55 18.43 3.46
C GLN A 83 21.74 17.15 3.68
N ALA A 84 20.91 16.78 2.70
CA ALA A 84 20.25 15.49 2.66
C ALA A 84 21.14 14.52 1.86
N SER A 85 21.01 13.21 2.06
CA SER A 85 21.74 12.26 1.21
C SER A 85 21.29 12.42 -0.25
N ALA A 86 22.10 11.97 -1.21
CA ALA A 86 21.72 12.04 -2.62
C ALA A 86 20.39 11.33 -2.92
N LEU A 87 20.03 10.31 -2.12
CA LEU A 87 18.75 9.60 -2.22
C LEU A 87 17.59 10.44 -1.68
N ASP A 88 17.79 11.13 -0.56
CA ASP A 88 16.79 12.04 0.03
C ASP A 88 16.54 13.24 -0.89
N GLN A 89 17.58 13.78 -1.53
CA GLN A 89 17.44 14.85 -2.52
C GLN A 89 16.63 14.41 -3.73
N ALA A 90 16.81 13.17 -4.22
CA ALA A 90 16.02 12.63 -5.33
C ALA A 90 14.54 12.45 -4.94
N GLY A 91 14.28 11.94 -3.73
CA GLY A 91 12.92 11.78 -3.20
C GLY A 91 12.16 13.10 -3.02
N LEU A 92 12.87 14.21 -2.80
CA LEU A 92 12.30 15.55 -2.71
C LEU A 92 12.17 16.23 -4.09
N HIS A 93 13.18 16.12 -4.95
CA HIS A 93 13.19 16.80 -6.25
C HIS A 93 12.10 16.27 -7.20
N ASP A 94 11.95 14.95 -7.29
CA ASP A 94 10.99 14.27 -8.16
C ASP A 94 9.81 13.69 -7.36
N GLY A 95 9.52 14.28 -6.19
CA GLY A 95 8.57 13.73 -5.23
C GLY A 95 7.15 13.61 -5.79
N LYS A 96 6.72 14.57 -6.62
CA LYS A 96 5.42 14.50 -7.28
C LYS A 96 5.32 13.33 -8.27
N GLU A 97 6.35 13.07 -9.06
CA GLU A 97 6.38 11.91 -9.96
C GLU A 97 6.30 10.60 -9.18
N ILE A 98 7.02 10.49 -8.06
CA ILE A 98 6.98 9.32 -7.16
C ILE A 98 5.58 9.12 -6.58
N ILE A 99 4.95 10.20 -6.08
CA ILE A 99 3.58 10.17 -5.54
C ILE A 99 2.60 9.67 -6.60
N ARG A 100 2.72 10.16 -7.84
CA ARG A 100 1.87 9.74 -8.95
C ARG A 100 2.04 8.25 -9.26
N ASP A 101 3.27 7.76 -9.25
CA ASP A 101 3.55 6.34 -9.47
C ASP A 101 2.87 5.45 -8.41
N TYR A 102 2.92 5.84 -7.13
CA TYR A 102 2.17 5.14 -6.08
C TYR A 102 0.66 5.15 -6.32
N LEU A 103 0.08 6.29 -6.73
CA LEU A 103 -1.35 6.38 -7.04
C LEU A 103 -1.74 5.51 -8.24
N ASP A 104 -0.95 5.50 -9.30
CA ASP A 104 -1.18 4.69 -10.51
C ASP A 104 -1.12 3.17 -10.20
N HIS A 105 -0.36 2.77 -9.17
CA HIS A 105 -0.29 1.40 -8.67
C HIS A 105 -1.33 1.06 -7.58
N GLY A 106 -2.18 2.02 -7.20
CA GLY A 106 -3.21 1.80 -6.18
C GLY A 106 -2.66 1.76 -4.76
N GLU A 107 -1.58 2.48 -4.49
CA GLU A 107 -0.89 2.59 -3.21
C GLU A 107 -1.05 3.99 -2.57
N PRO A 108 -2.28 4.46 -2.31
CA PRO A 108 -2.52 5.83 -1.82
C PRO A 108 -1.94 6.07 -0.41
N GLY A 109 -1.73 5.01 0.38
CA GLY A 109 -1.04 5.11 1.67
C GLY A 109 0.40 5.58 1.50
N LEU A 110 1.16 4.93 0.60
CA LEU A 110 2.54 5.32 0.29
C LEU A 110 2.59 6.70 -0.36
N ALA A 111 1.62 7.02 -1.21
CA ALA A 111 1.50 8.34 -1.81
C ALA A 111 1.33 9.45 -0.74
N LEU A 112 0.45 9.24 0.25
CA LEU A 112 0.26 10.21 1.34
C LEU A 112 1.47 10.26 2.28
N GLU A 113 2.08 9.13 2.60
CA GLU A 113 3.32 9.08 3.39
C GLU A 113 4.43 9.87 2.72
N HIS A 114 4.57 9.80 1.39
CA HIS A 114 5.56 10.57 0.66
C HIS A 114 5.28 12.08 0.70
N VAL A 115 4.01 12.49 0.62
CA VAL A 115 3.61 13.90 0.84
C VAL A 115 4.05 14.38 2.22
N LEU A 116 3.79 13.58 3.27
CA LEU A 116 4.14 13.93 4.65
C LEU A 116 5.66 13.99 4.85
N TYR A 117 6.39 13.03 4.28
CA TYR A 117 7.86 13.03 4.26
C TYR A 117 8.42 14.33 3.69
N MET A 118 7.93 14.76 2.51
CA MET A 118 8.40 16.00 1.88
C MET A 118 8.12 17.24 2.75
N ILE A 119 7.00 17.26 3.48
CA ILE A 119 6.67 18.36 4.39
C ILE A 119 7.60 18.35 5.61
N GLU A 120 7.81 17.18 6.22
CA GLU A 120 8.60 17.02 7.44
C GLU A 120 10.08 17.29 7.20
N GLU A 121 10.65 16.68 6.16
CA GLU A 121 12.09 16.76 5.85
C GLU A 121 12.56 18.20 5.60
N LEU A 122 11.68 19.01 5.01
CA LEU A 122 11.97 20.38 4.62
C LEU A 122 11.36 21.43 5.57
N ASP A 123 10.70 20.97 6.63
CA ASP A 123 9.97 21.80 7.60
C ASP A 123 8.99 22.78 6.94
N LEU A 124 8.25 22.30 5.95
CA LEU A 124 7.36 23.12 5.13
C LEU A 124 6.12 23.57 5.90
N THR A 125 5.69 24.80 5.64
CA THR A 125 4.36 25.28 6.05
C THR A 125 3.44 25.29 4.83
N VAL A 126 2.43 24.43 4.82
CA VAL A 126 1.46 24.31 3.72
C VAL A 126 0.27 25.26 3.89
N SER A 127 -0.61 25.36 2.90
CA SER A 127 -1.88 26.08 3.06
C SER A 127 -2.88 25.31 3.94
N GLU A 128 -3.84 26.02 4.52
CA GLU A 128 -4.97 25.39 5.22
C GLU A 128 -5.76 24.43 4.31
N THR A 129 -5.87 24.77 3.01
CA THR A 129 -6.54 23.92 2.02
C THR A 129 -5.81 22.59 1.86
N THR A 130 -4.48 22.62 1.71
CA THR A 130 -3.67 21.39 1.59
C THR A 130 -3.69 20.56 2.87
N PHE A 131 -3.63 21.21 4.04
CA PHE A 131 -3.82 20.51 5.31
C PHE A 131 -5.18 19.79 5.37
N ALA A 132 -6.26 20.44 4.95
CA ALA A 132 -7.58 19.83 4.92
C ALA A 132 -7.68 18.65 3.94
N LEU A 133 -6.96 18.69 2.81
CA LEU A 133 -6.89 17.57 1.86
C LEU A 133 -6.12 16.37 2.44
N ILE A 134 -4.98 16.63 3.07
CA ILE A 134 -4.19 15.61 3.79
C ILE A 134 -5.05 14.95 4.87
N ALA A 135 -5.77 15.76 5.67
CA ALA A 135 -6.64 15.25 6.72
C ALA A 135 -7.79 14.40 6.17
N LYS A 136 -8.44 14.83 5.08
CA LYS A 136 -9.48 14.04 4.41
C LYS A 136 -8.94 12.70 3.91
N ALA A 137 -7.77 12.70 3.28
CA ALA A 137 -7.12 11.48 2.80
C ALA A 137 -6.78 10.51 3.94
N GLY A 138 -6.15 11.01 5.02
CA GLY A 138 -5.82 10.20 6.19
C GLY A 138 -7.05 9.60 6.87
N VAL A 139 -8.12 10.39 7.07
CA VAL A 139 -9.39 9.91 7.61
C VAL A 139 -10.03 8.84 6.72
N GLN A 140 -10.08 9.07 5.41
CA GLN A 140 -10.64 8.13 4.44
C GLN A 140 -9.92 6.77 4.47
N MET A 141 -8.60 6.77 4.68
CA MET A 141 -7.79 5.56 4.78
C MET A 141 -7.77 4.93 6.18
N GLY A 142 -8.42 5.56 7.18
CA GLY A 142 -8.44 5.06 8.56
C GLY A 142 -7.08 5.17 9.25
N MET A 143 -6.22 6.08 8.80
CA MET A 143 -4.93 6.35 9.43
C MET A 143 -5.10 7.09 10.76
N PRO A 144 -4.21 6.90 11.75
CA PRO A 144 -4.27 7.65 13.01
C PRO A 144 -4.09 9.16 12.77
N THR A 145 -4.89 10.00 13.44
CA THR A 145 -4.76 11.47 13.30
C THR A 145 -3.37 11.99 13.63
N SER A 146 -2.64 11.31 14.53
CA SER A 146 -1.25 11.63 14.86
C SER A 146 -0.32 11.62 13.65
N THR A 147 -0.68 10.93 12.56
CA THR A 147 0.13 10.87 11.33
C THR A 147 0.23 12.22 10.61
N TRP A 148 -0.76 13.11 10.71
CA TRP A 148 -0.71 14.44 10.08
C TRP A 148 -0.99 15.60 11.05
N ALA A 149 -1.22 15.33 12.33
CA ALA A 149 -1.57 16.35 13.33
C ALA A 149 -0.51 17.47 13.47
N ASN A 150 0.76 17.16 13.21
CA ASN A 150 1.87 18.10 13.37
C ASN A 150 2.21 18.88 12.09
N VAL A 151 1.47 18.65 10.99
CA VAL A 151 1.71 19.38 9.74
C VAL A 151 1.46 20.87 9.95
N LYS A 152 2.52 21.67 9.78
CA LYS A 152 2.47 23.14 9.85
C LYS A 152 1.63 23.66 8.69
N HIS A 153 0.64 24.48 9.01
CA HIS A 153 -0.21 25.10 8.00
C HIS A 153 -0.50 26.55 8.35
N ALA A 154 -0.59 27.39 7.33
CA ALA A 154 -0.96 28.79 7.50
C ALA A 154 -2.38 28.87 8.06
N GLN A 155 -2.53 29.49 9.23
CA GLN A 155 -3.83 29.84 9.78
C GLN A 155 -4.33 31.07 9.00
N ASN A 156 -5.49 30.99 8.38
CA ASN A 156 -6.11 32.17 7.78
C ASN A 156 -6.50 33.14 8.93
N PRO A 157 -6.16 34.44 8.86
CA PRO A 157 -6.51 35.41 9.90
C PRO A 157 -8.03 35.63 10.03
#